data_AF-A0A653C2P4-F1
#
_entry.id   AF-A0A653C2P4-F1
#
_cell.length_a   1.000
_cell.length_b   1.000
_cell.length_c   1.000
_cell.angle_alpha   90.00
_cell.angle_beta   90.00
_cell.angle_gamma   90.00
#
_symmetry.space_group_name_H-M   'P 1'
#
loop_
_entity.id
_entity.type
_entity.pdbx_description
1 polymer ?
#
loop_
_entity_poly.entity_id
_entity_poly.type
_entity_poly.pdbx_seq_one_letter_code
_entity_poly.pdbx_strand_id
1 'polypeptide(L)'
;MFFRKVIFSGIILGGYFVDCFSSEMANIPPVFHQDSYDDCKLHEGVYCSFTYTLKPIQDNSTILWTVIKELSSNPYNYRHDILRHSICVTSSCPRLNTSSSQLEEEINNCYDQKYKSLGIAGSISNLKCEGISSEHPIDGVDIFLAFLFFTYVTVIAVATLLDKICDVHKVFGKRLGLVVEAFAIMKNWNRLKTIKPSPDVERLRSIQGIRFYNMVLVILTHVVLFNLMGPVANTIQTENLTHRWTTVFLASGPLCVSTFFMMSSWLLIHGLLDAFKHKKEISFKVLALVFINRYIRLTPTLAAIIAFQASWLRHFGDGPNWYHHVGEEFIRCRKNWWTNLLYIHNYVDPRNMVNIPLCLTYTYFKDCLGLNNLLLHYYSNLK
;
A
#
# COMPACT_ATOMS: atom_id res chain seq x y z
N MET A 1 0.94 30.23 15.60
CA MET A 1 1.07 30.89 14.27
C MET A 1 2.42 30.63 13.59
N PHE A 2 3.50 30.38 14.34
CA PHE A 2 4.84 30.05 13.81
C PHE A 2 4.94 28.65 13.14
N PHE A 3 4.24 27.64 13.68
CA PHE A 3 4.27 26.26 13.17
C PHE A 3 3.56 26.03 11.82
N ARG A 4 2.64 26.93 11.43
CA ARG A 4 1.88 26.79 10.17
C ARG A 4 2.69 27.21 8.94
N LYS A 5 3.73 28.05 9.14
CA LYS A 5 4.64 28.49 8.07
C LYS A 5 5.79 27.52 7.82
N VAL A 6 6.26 26.77 8.82
CA VAL A 6 7.44 25.88 8.66
C VAL A 6 7.11 24.63 7.84
N ILE A 7 5.91 24.06 7.97
CA ILE A 7 5.52 22.85 7.22
C ILE A 7 5.17 23.18 5.76
N PHE A 8 4.58 24.37 5.50
CA PHE A 8 4.25 24.79 4.13
C PHE A 8 5.41 25.48 3.40
N SER A 9 6.37 26.08 4.11
CA SER A 9 7.51 26.76 3.48
C SER A 9 8.74 25.87 3.28
N GLY A 10 8.80 24.68 3.91
CA GLY A 10 9.92 23.75 3.77
C GLY A 10 9.87 22.85 2.53
N ILE A 11 8.75 22.84 1.79
CA ILE A 11 8.53 21.96 0.62
C ILE A 11 8.78 22.69 -0.72
N ILE A 12 8.91 24.03 -0.70
CA ILE A 12 9.00 24.85 -1.92
C ILE A 12 10.29 25.67 -1.95
N LEU A 13 11.45 25.04 -1.78
CA LEU A 13 12.73 25.61 -2.21
C LEU A 13 13.66 24.48 -2.71
N GLY A 14 13.14 23.66 -3.63
CA GLY A 14 13.98 22.83 -4.48
C GLY A 14 14.44 23.69 -5.65
N GLY A 15 15.71 24.11 -5.62
CA GLY A 15 16.33 24.88 -6.70
C GLY A 15 16.04 24.26 -8.07
N TYR A 16 15.64 25.11 -9.01
CA TYR A 16 15.56 24.78 -10.41
C TYR A 16 16.99 24.54 -10.93
N PHE A 17 17.45 23.29 -10.90
CA PHE A 17 18.45 22.85 -11.86
C PHE A 17 17.71 22.64 -13.17
N VAL A 18 17.85 23.62 -14.07
CA VAL A 18 17.46 23.50 -15.47
C VAL A 18 18.56 22.66 -16.13
N ASP A 19 18.36 21.35 -16.18
CA ASP A 19 19.19 20.51 -17.04
C ASP A 19 18.79 20.78 -18.49
N CYS A 20 19.79 21.08 -19.31
CA CYS A 20 19.65 21.42 -20.71
C CYS A 20 19.05 20.22 -21.46
N PHE A 21 17.78 20.34 -21.90
CA PHE A 21 17.12 19.34 -22.72
C PHE A 21 17.81 19.32 -24.10
N SER A 22 18.63 18.29 -24.38
CA SER A 22 19.21 18.15 -25.72
C SER A 22 18.10 17.76 -26.71
N SER A 23 18.24 18.16 -27.98
CA SER A 23 17.31 17.78 -29.05
C SER A 23 17.17 16.26 -29.23
N GLU A 24 18.18 15.50 -28.79
CA GLU A 24 18.21 14.05 -28.85
C GLU A 24 17.33 13.39 -27.78
N MET A 25 17.23 13.98 -26.58
CA MET A 25 16.32 13.49 -25.54
C MET A 25 14.84 13.61 -25.94
N ALA A 26 14.50 14.56 -26.83
CA ALA A 26 13.14 14.72 -27.35
C ALA A 26 12.68 13.53 -28.22
N ASN A 27 13.62 12.78 -28.81
CA ASN A 27 13.33 11.66 -29.70
C ASN A 27 13.31 10.31 -28.96
N ILE A 28 13.58 10.27 -27.66
CA ILE A 28 13.53 9.06 -26.86
C ILE A 28 12.05 8.65 -26.70
N PRO A 29 11.67 7.41 -27.05
CA PRO A 29 10.33 6.91 -26.78
C PRO A 29 9.99 7.01 -25.29
N PRO A 30 8.77 7.44 -24.92
CA PRO A 30 8.39 7.54 -23.52
C PRO A 30 8.40 6.15 -22.88
N VAL A 31 9.01 6.01 -21.70
CA VAL A 31 9.06 4.73 -20.97
C VAL A 31 7.65 4.25 -20.60
N PHE A 32 6.78 5.20 -20.21
CA PHE A 32 5.40 4.93 -19.86
C PHE A 32 4.47 5.69 -20.81
N HIS A 33 3.47 4.99 -21.35
CA HIS A 33 2.44 5.59 -22.18
C HIS A 33 1.11 4.91 -21.90
N GLN A 34 0.06 5.70 -21.64
CA GLN A 34 -1.28 5.19 -21.37
C GLN A 34 -2.31 6.01 -22.14
N ASP A 35 -3.03 5.35 -23.03
CA ASP A 35 -4.24 5.90 -23.63
C ASP A 35 -5.35 6.00 -22.57
N SER A 36 -6.30 6.91 -22.80
CA SER A 36 -7.48 7.08 -21.94
C SER A 36 -8.32 5.81 -21.96
N TYR A 37 -8.35 5.11 -20.83
CA TYR A 37 -9.10 3.86 -20.67
C TYR A 37 -10.60 4.10 -20.80
N ASP A 38 -11.11 5.15 -20.16
CA ASP A 38 -12.54 5.48 -20.17
C ASP A 38 -13.01 5.84 -21.58
N ASP A 39 -12.23 6.62 -22.33
CA ASP A 39 -12.56 6.96 -23.72
C ASP A 39 -12.51 5.74 -24.64
N CYS A 40 -11.53 4.84 -24.43
CA CYS A 40 -11.44 3.59 -25.18
C CYS A 40 -12.68 2.71 -24.96
N LYS A 41 -13.13 2.57 -23.71
CA LYS A 41 -14.32 1.79 -23.36
C LYS A 41 -15.60 2.42 -23.89
N LEU A 42 -15.70 3.76 -23.87
CA LEU A 42 -16.84 4.49 -24.43
C LEU A 42 -17.06 4.17 -25.92
N HIS A 43 -15.98 3.94 -26.67
CA HIS A 43 -16.00 3.60 -28.09
C HIS A 43 -15.93 2.08 -28.36
N GLU A 44 -16.22 1.25 -27.37
CA GLU A 44 -16.17 -0.22 -27.46
C GLU A 44 -14.81 -0.75 -27.97
N GLY A 45 -13.74 0.00 -27.71
CA GLY A 45 -12.38 -0.35 -28.10
C GLY A 45 -11.76 -1.42 -27.21
N VAL A 46 -10.82 -2.19 -27.77
CA VAL A 46 -10.02 -3.15 -27.01
C VAL A 46 -8.81 -2.43 -26.41
N TYR A 47 -8.74 -2.44 -25.08
CA TYR A 47 -7.64 -1.86 -24.34
C TYR A 47 -6.59 -2.93 -24.01
N CYS A 48 -5.34 -2.70 -24.38
CA CYS A 48 -4.24 -3.64 -24.20
C CYS A 48 -3.06 -2.98 -23.48
N SER A 49 -2.51 -3.69 -22.51
CA SER A 49 -1.28 -3.34 -21.81
C SER A 49 -0.18 -4.34 -22.16
N PHE A 50 1.04 -3.85 -22.37
CA PHE A 50 2.17 -4.70 -22.74
C PHE A 50 3.52 -4.05 -22.46
N THR A 51 4.56 -4.88 -22.51
CA THR A 51 5.96 -4.44 -22.41
C THR A 51 6.63 -4.59 -23.76
N TYR A 52 7.12 -3.49 -24.32
CA TYR A 52 7.85 -3.46 -25.60
C TYR A 52 9.34 -3.26 -25.34
N THR A 53 10.13 -4.29 -25.65
CA THR A 53 11.59 -4.26 -25.46
C THR A 53 12.26 -3.77 -26.73
N LEU A 54 12.98 -2.66 -26.64
CA LEU A 54 13.67 -2.04 -27.77
C LEU A 54 14.93 -2.81 -28.18
N LYS A 55 15.17 -2.86 -29.49
CA LYS A 55 16.33 -3.47 -30.14
C LYS A 55 16.76 -2.63 -31.36
N PRO A 56 18.06 -2.52 -31.65
CA PRO A 56 18.52 -1.81 -32.83
C PRO A 56 18.19 -2.61 -34.10
N ILE A 57 17.82 -1.92 -35.19
CA ILE A 57 17.53 -2.56 -36.49
C ILE A 57 18.82 -2.92 -37.24
N GLN A 58 19.92 -2.19 -37.02
CA GLN A 58 21.22 -2.40 -37.66
C GLN A 58 22.32 -2.54 -36.59
N ASP A 59 23.35 -3.35 -36.87
CA ASP A 59 24.50 -3.56 -35.98
C ASP A 59 25.32 -2.28 -35.72
N ASN A 60 25.27 -1.31 -36.62
CA ASN A 60 25.78 0.04 -36.35
C ASN A 60 24.73 0.80 -35.52
N SER A 61 24.89 0.75 -34.19
CA SER A 61 24.06 1.45 -33.23
C SER A 61 23.88 2.92 -33.62
N THR A 62 22.64 3.33 -33.89
CA THR A 62 22.31 4.76 -34.05
C THR A 62 22.73 5.52 -32.80
N ILE A 63 23.05 6.81 -32.95
CA ILE A 63 23.42 7.69 -31.81
C ILE A 63 22.35 7.59 -30.70
N LEU A 64 21.07 7.55 -31.09
CA LEU A 64 19.94 7.37 -30.20
C LEU A 64 19.99 6.06 -29.39
N TRP A 65 20.34 4.93 -30.02
CA TRP A 65 20.46 3.65 -29.31
C TRP A 65 21.56 3.67 -28.25
N THR A 66 22.69 4.32 -28.55
CA THR A 66 23.79 4.50 -27.59
C THR A 66 23.33 5.29 -26.37
N VAL A 67 22.58 6.39 -26.59
CA VAL A 67 22.00 7.20 -25.51
C VAL A 67 21.01 6.39 -24.66
N ILE A 68 20.11 5.63 -25.28
CA ILE A 68 19.15 4.77 -24.57
C ILE A 68 19.88 3.74 -23.69
N LYS A 69 20.95 3.13 -24.23
CA LYS A 69 21.76 2.16 -23.51
C LYS A 69 22.51 2.78 -22.33
N GLU A 70 23.06 3.98 -22.51
CA GLU A 70 23.74 4.72 -21.45
C GLU A 70 22.76 5.09 -20.32
N LEU A 71 21.60 5.66 -20.66
CA LEU A 71 20.55 6.00 -19.69
C LEU A 71 20.07 4.76 -18.93
N SER A 72 19.85 3.65 -19.63
CA SER A 72 19.36 2.40 -19.03
C SER A 72 20.42 1.67 -18.19
N SER A 73 21.70 2.03 -18.33
CA SER A 73 22.79 1.45 -17.53
C SER A 73 22.90 2.06 -16.13
N ASN A 74 22.39 3.27 -15.94
CA ASN A 74 22.42 3.94 -14.64
C ASN A 74 21.32 3.39 -13.72
N PRO A 75 21.65 2.87 -12.52
CA PRO A 75 20.66 2.31 -11.58
C PRO A 75 19.66 3.33 -11.03
N TYR A 76 19.95 4.63 -11.13
CA TYR A 76 19.05 5.71 -10.70
C TYR A 76 18.03 6.12 -11.77
N ASN A 77 18.20 5.63 -13.00
CA ASN A 77 17.32 5.93 -14.11
C ASN A 77 16.34 4.77 -14.36
N TYR A 78 15.23 5.08 -15.02
CA TYR A 78 14.38 4.04 -15.58
C TYR A 78 15.13 3.32 -16.70
N ARG A 79 14.73 2.08 -16.96
CA ARG A 79 15.21 1.34 -18.13
C ARG A 79 14.49 1.84 -19.37
N HIS A 80 15.14 2.74 -20.11
CA HIS A 80 14.62 3.34 -21.35
C HIS A 80 14.62 2.34 -22.52
N ASP A 81 15.28 1.19 -22.38
CA ASP A 81 15.21 0.06 -23.31
C ASP A 81 13.90 -0.75 -23.19
N ILE A 82 13.13 -0.56 -22.11
CA ILE A 82 11.88 -1.29 -21.85
C ILE A 82 10.73 -0.32 -21.69
N LEU A 83 9.86 -0.30 -22.70
CA LEU A 83 8.67 0.54 -22.70
C LEU A 83 7.48 -0.22 -22.12
N ARG A 84 6.75 0.40 -21.21
CA ARG A 84 5.52 -0.14 -20.59
C ARG A 84 4.34 0.67 -21.08
N HIS A 85 3.69 0.18 -22.11
CA HIS A 85 2.64 0.91 -22.81
C HIS A 85 1.28 0.27 -22.57
N SER A 86 0.25 1.10 -22.58
CA SER A 86 -1.14 0.70 -22.48
C SER A 86 -1.91 1.50 -23.51
N ILE A 87 -2.48 0.84 -24.51
CA ILE A 87 -3.09 1.49 -25.67
C ILE A 87 -4.51 1.01 -25.90
N CYS A 88 -5.31 1.88 -26.50
CA CYS A 88 -6.55 1.48 -27.14
C CYS A 88 -6.23 1.05 -28.57
N VAL A 89 -6.39 -0.24 -28.87
CA VAL A 89 -5.96 -0.82 -30.17
C VAL A 89 -6.67 -0.15 -31.34
N THR A 90 -7.96 0.18 -31.18
CA THR A 90 -8.79 0.77 -32.23
C THR A 90 -8.38 2.20 -32.60
N SER A 91 -7.86 2.99 -31.65
CA SER A 91 -7.38 4.35 -31.92
C SER A 91 -5.91 4.38 -32.32
N SER A 92 -5.07 3.60 -31.61
CA SER A 92 -3.62 3.68 -31.73
C SER A 92 -3.06 2.83 -32.87
N CYS A 93 -3.76 1.75 -33.25
CA CYS A 93 -3.44 0.92 -34.41
C CYS A 93 -4.73 0.58 -35.21
N PRO A 94 -5.34 1.56 -35.91
CA PRO A 94 -6.68 1.46 -36.49
C PRO A 94 -6.85 0.44 -37.63
N ARG A 95 -5.75 -0.16 -38.12
CA ARG A 95 -5.76 -1.14 -39.21
C ARG A 95 -5.79 -2.59 -38.72
N LEU A 96 -5.82 -2.83 -37.40
CA LEU A 96 -5.76 -4.16 -36.82
C LEU A 96 -7.15 -4.72 -36.55
N ASN A 97 -7.31 -6.03 -36.77
CA ASN A 97 -8.57 -6.71 -36.51
C ASN A 97 -8.50 -7.35 -35.12
N THR A 98 -9.22 -6.80 -34.16
CA THR A 98 -9.10 -7.07 -32.72
C THR A 98 -9.46 -8.49 -32.27
N SER A 99 -9.96 -9.35 -33.17
CA SER A 99 -10.39 -10.72 -32.90
C SER A 99 -9.38 -11.81 -33.33
N SER A 100 -8.17 -11.44 -33.78
CA SER A 100 -7.20 -12.42 -34.27
C SER A 100 -6.41 -13.07 -33.12
N SER A 101 -6.08 -14.36 -33.27
CA SER A 101 -5.12 -15.06 -32.39
C SER A 101 -3.67 -14.56 -32.58
N GLN A 102 -3.45 -13.60 -33.50
CA GLN A 102 -2.16 -13.01 -33.86
C GLN A 102 -2.05 -11.55 -33.39
N LEU A 103 -2.90 -11.11 -32.47
CA LEU A 103 -2.94 -9.74 -31.97
C LEU A 103 -1.57 -9.24 -31.45
N GLU A 104 -0.77 -10.10 -30.85
CA GLU A 104 0.58 -9.74 -30.39
C GLU A 104 1.53 -9.37 -31.54
N GLU A 105 1.54 -10.17 -32.61
CA GLU A 105 2.36 -9.93 -33.80
C GLU A 105 1.90 -8.68 -34.55
N GLU A 106 0.58 -8.48 -34.65
CA GLU A 106 -0.05 -7.31 -35.26
C GLU A 106 0.32 -6.00 -34.53
N ILE A 107 0.24 -5.98 -33.19
CA ILE A 107 0.65 -4.82 -32.39
C ILE A 107 2.17 -4.62 -32.49
N ASN A 108 2.96 -5.71 -32.52
CA ASN A 108 4.41 -5.61 -32.67
C ASN A 108 4.80 -4.94 -33.98
N ASN A 109 4.17 -5.36 -35.09
CA ASN A 109 4.36 -4.74 -36.40
C ASN A 109 3.93 -3.27 -36.43
N CYS A 110 2.84 -2.91 -35.75
CA CYS A 110 2.41 -1.51 -35.61
C CYS A 110 3.48 -0.65 -34.90
N TYR A 111 4.07 -1.17 -33.82
CA TYR A 111 5.12 -0.48 -33.06
C TYR A 111 6.45 -0.42 -33.80
N ASP A 112 6.84 -1.49 -34.49
CA ASP A 112 8.02 -1.52 -35.34
C ASP A 112 7.89 -0.48 -36.46
N GLN A 113 6.71 -0.34 -37.07
CA GLN A 113 6.45 0.73 -38.05
C GLN A 113 6.53 2.13 -37.42
N LYS A 114 6.00 2.30 -36.21
CA LYS A 114 6.03 3.58 -35.47
C LYS A 114 7.46 4.05 -35.19
N TYR A 115 8.36 3.14 -34.82
CA TYR A 115 9.74 3.48 -34.45
C TYR A 115 10.77 3.23 -35.56
N LYS A 116 10.34 2.76 -36.74
CA LYS A 116 11.19 2.51 -37.90
C LYS A 116 12.05 3.72 -38.29
N SER A 117 11.48 4.93 -38.23
CA SER A 117 12.20 6.17 -38.56
C SER A 117 13.35 6.49 -37.59
N LEU A 118 13.29 5.96 -36.37
CA LEU A 118 14.33 6.10 -35.35
C LEU A 118 15.42 5.01 -35.46
N GLY A 119 15.25 4.04 -36.37
CA GLY A 119 16.18 2.91 -36.52
C GLY A 119 16.08 1.87 -35.41
N ILE A 120 14.96 1.85 -34.68
CA ILE A 120 14.71 0.98 -33.54
C ILE A 120 13.49 0.11 -33.84
N ALA A 121 13.59 -1.17 -33.52
CA ALA A 121 12.51 -2.14 -33.55
C ALA A 121 12.40 -2.79 -32.16
N GLY A 122 11.53 -3.78 -31.99
CA GLY A 122 11.39 -4.41 -30.69
C GLY A 122 10.62 -5.70 -30.71
N SER A 123 10.38 -6.19 -29.51
CA SER A 123 9.53 -7.35 -29.28
C SER A 123 8.58 -7.07 -28.12
N ILE A 124 7.30 -7.30 -28.35
CA ILE A 124 6.28 -7.30 -27.31
C ILE A 124 6.46 -8.52 -26.39
N SER A 125 6.10 -8.32 -25.13
CA SER A 125 6.02 -9.36 -24.10
C SER A 125 4.95 -8.97 -23.09
N ASN A 126 4.40 -9.96 -22.38
CA ASN A 126 3.37 -9.76 -21.36
C ASN A 126 2.15 -8.98 -21.88
N LEU A 127 1.68 -9.29 -23.10
CA LEU A 127 0.48 -8.69 -23.64
C LEU A 127 -0.74 -9.15 -22.82
N LYS A 128 -1.42 -8.17 -22.22
CA LYS A 128 -2.69 -8.36 -21.52
C LYS A 128 -3.72 -7.42 -22.12
N CYS A 129 -4.66 -7.98 -22.86
CA CYS A 129 -5.78 -7.26 -23.43
C CYS A 129 -7.04 -7.59 -22.64
N GLU A 130 -7.84 -6.59 -22.34
CA GLU A 130 -9.09 -6.82 -21.63
C GLU A 130 -10.16 -7.31 -22.60
N GLY A 131 -10.55 -8.57 -22.47
CA GLY A 131 -11.74 -9.13 -23.10
C GLY A 131 -13.02 -8.79 -22.33
N ILE A 132 -14.18 -9.12 -22.91
CA ILE A 132 -15.53 -8.91 -22.36
C ILE A 132 -15.76 -9.63 -21.00
N SER A 133 -14.84 -10.49 -20.57
CA SER A 133 -14.91 -11.23 -19.31
C SER A 133 -13.96 -10.67 -18.25
N SER A 134 -14.49 -10.31 -17.09
CA SER A 134 -13.71 -9.98 -15.89
C SER A 134 -12.73 -11.12 -15.57
N GLU A 135 -11.43 -10.83 -15.51
CA GLU A 135 -10.38 -11.82 -15.27
C GLU A 135 -10.53 -12.55 -13.91
N HIS A 136 -11.34 -11.98 -13.02
CA HIS A 136 -11.54 -12.41 -11.63
C HIS A 136 -13.02 -12.33 -11.20
N PRO A 137 -13.84 -13.35 -11.50
CA PRO A 137 -15.24 -13.37 -11.08
C PRO A 137 -15.39 -13.56 -9.57
N ILE A 138 -16.52 -13.10 -9.03
CA ILE A 138 -16.88 -13.23 -7.61
C ILE A 138 -16.89 -14.71 -7.23
N ASP A 139 -16.11 -15.08 -6.21
CA ASP A 139 -16.03 -16.45 -5.71
C ASP A 139 -16.92 -16.66 -4.46
N GLY A 140 -17.06 -17.92 -4.02
CA GLY A 140 -17.84 -18.22 -2.81
C GLY A 140 -17.25 -17.62 -1.53
N VAL A 141 -15.93 -17.36 -1.50
CA VAL A 141 -15.26 -16.74 -0.36
C VAL A 141 -15.61 -15.27 -0.26
N ASP A 142 -15.73 -14.58 -1.40
CA ASP A 142 -16.17 -13.19 -1.49
C ASP A 142 -17.58 -13.03 -0.94
N ILE A 143 -18.50 -13.91 -1.34
CA ILE A 143 -19.89 -13.92 -0.85
C ILE A 143 -19.92 -14.16 0.67
N PHE A 144 -19.16 -15.14 1.15
CA PHE A 144 -19.06 -15.43 2.59
C PHE A 144 -18.52 -14.23 3.38
N LEU A 145 -17.43 -13.61 2.90
CA LEU A 145 -16.83 -12.45 3.56
C LEU A 145 -17.73 -11.22 3.48
N ALA A 146 -18.45 -11.00 2.39
CA ALA A 146 -19.46 -9.94 2.32
C ALA A 146 -20.55 -10.14 3.36
N PHE A 147 -21.08 -11.34 3.51
CA PHE A 147 -22.05 -11.65 4.55
C PHE A 147 -21.48 -11.39 5.96
N LEU A 148 -20.23 -11.79 6.20
CA LEU A 148 -19.55 -11.53 7.47
C LEU A 148 -19.35 -10.03 7.75
N PHE A 149 -18.94 -9.24 6.75
CA PHE A 149 -18.82 -7.78 6.89
C PHE A 149 -20.19 -7.11 7.08
N PHE A 150 -21.20 -7.54 6.33
CA PHE A 150 -22.56 -7.01 6.42
C PHE A 150 -23.18 -7.28 7.79
N THR A 151 -23.05 -8.51 8.30
CA THR A 151 -23.51 -8.87 9.66
C THR A 151 -22.76 -8.05 10.72
N TYR A 152 -21.46 -7.86 10.59
CA TYR A 152 -20.67 -7.02 11.51
C TYR A 152 -21.13 -5.56 11.52
N VAL A 153 -21.34 -4.95 10.35
CA VAL A 153 -21.87 -3.57 10.22
C VAL A 153 -23.28 -3.48 10.80
N THR A 154 -24.11 -4.49 10.58
CA THR A 154 -25.47 -4.56 11.14
C THR A 154 -25.44 -4.62 12.67
N VAL A 155 -24.56 -5.44 13.26
CA VAL A 155 -24.36 -5.51 14.72
C VAL A 155 -23.94 -4.15 15.28
N ILE A 156 -23.03 -3.44 14.60
CA ILE A 156 -22.61 -2.10 15.01
C ILE A 156 -23.76 -1.10 14.94
N ALA A 157 -24.54 -1.12 13.86
CA ALA A 157 -25.69 -0.24 13.68
C ALA A 157 -26.73 -0.48 14.78
N VAL A 158 -27.08 -1.74 15.04
CA VAL A 158 -28.02 -2.13 16.11
C VAL A 158 -27.48 -1.73 17.48
N ALA A 159 -26.22 -2.02 17.79
CA ALA A 159 -25.61 -1.66 19.06
C ALA A 159 -25.59 -0.14 19.28
N THR A 160 -25.31 0.64 18.24
CA THR A 160 -25.30 2.10 18.28
C THR A 160 -26.71 2.66 18.46
N LEU A 161 -27.73 2.05 17.85
CA LEU A 161 -29.13 2.44 18.04
C LEU A 161 -29.62 2.10 19.46
N LEU A 162 -29.31 0.89 19.96
CA LEU A 162 -29.68 0.46 21.31
C LEU A 162 -29.08 1.36 22.39
N ASP A 163 -27.79 1.73 22.27
CA ASP A 163 -27.12 2.65 23.20
C ASP A 163 -27.71 4.07 23.17
N LYS A 164 -28.30 4.48 22.02
CA LYS A 164 -28.98 5.78 21.89
C LYS A 164 -30.38 5.78 22.51
N ILE A 165 -31.14 4.70 22.37
CA ILE A 165 -32.56 4.64 22.74
C ILE A 165 -32.75 4.20 24.20
N CYS A 166 -31.91 3.29 24.69
CA CYS A 166 -32.11 2.63 25.98
C CYS A 166 -30.83 2.62 26.82
N ASP A 167 -30.99 2.52 28.14
CA ASP A 167 -29.88 2.13 29.02
C ASP A 167 -29.61 0.63 28.88
N VAL A 168 -28.57 0.32 28.11
CA VAL A 168 -28.18 -1.04 27.73
C VAL A 168 -27.87 -1.93 28.95
N HIS A 169 -27.38 -1.34 30.05
CA HIS A 169 -27.06 -2.09 31.28
C HIS A 169 -28.32 -2.48 32.05
N LYS A 170 -29.37 -1.66 31.97
CA LYS A 170 -30.67 -1.94 32.59
C LYS A 170 -31.45 -3.01 31.84
N VAL A 171 -31.35 -3.05 30.52
CA VAL A 171 -32.11 -3.97 29.66
C VAL A 171 -31.42 -5.33 29.52
N PHE A 172 -30.11 -5.36 29.25
CA PHE A 172 -29.38 -6.60 28.95
C PHE A 172 -28.55 -7.12 30.14
N GLY A 173 -28.53 -6.39 31.26
CA GLY A 173 -27.68 -6.69 32.40
C GLY A 173 -26.21 -6.36 32.17
N LYS A 174 -25.40 -6.53 33.22
CA LYS A 174 -24.02 -5.99 33.27
C LYS A 174 -23.07 -6.58 32.22
N ARG A 175 -23.12 -7.89 31.95
CA ARG A 175 -22.18 -8.55 31.01
C ARG A 175 -22.52 -8.26 29.55
N LEU A 176 -23.78 -8.45 29.15
CA LEU A 176 -24.23 -8.20 27.77
C LEU A 176 -24.25 -6.69 27.46
N GLY A 177 -24.60 -5.85 28.42
CA GLY A 177 -24.52 -4.40 28.28
C GLY A 177 -23.11 -3.91 27.94
N LEU A 178 -22.07 -4.50 28.55
CA LEU A 178 -20.66 -4.21 28.21
C LEU A 178 -20.30 -4.61 26.77
N VAL A 179 -20.84 -5.74 26.29
CA VAL A 179 -20.59 -6.21 24.92
C VAL A 179 -21.23 -5.26 23.92
N VAL A 180 -22.50 -4.90 24.12
CA VAL A 180 -23.21 -3.98 23.23
C VAL A 180 -22.55 -2.60 23.22
N GLU A 181 -22.14 -2.10 24.39
CA GLU A 181 -21.38 -0.85 24.51
C GLU A 181 -20.04 -0.91 23.74
N ALA A 182 -19.38 -2.08 23.68
CA ALA A 182 -18.14 -2.23 22.92
C ALA A 182 -18.35 -2.04 21.41
N PHE A 183 -19.55 -2.27 20.87
CA PHE A 183 -19.89 -2.06 19.46
C PHE A 183 -20.58 -0.71 19.18
N ALA A 184 -20.95 0.06 20.20
CA ALA A 184 -21.62 1.35 20.02
C ALA A 184 -20.63 2.46 19.59
N ILE A 185 -20.77 2.97 18.36
CA ILE A 185 -19.84 3.95 17.78
C ILE A 185 -19.81 5.24 18.61
N MET A 186 -20.98 5.77 18.99
CA MET A 186 -21.06 7.10 19.60
C MET A 186 -20.36 7.15 20.97
N LYS A 187 -20.56 6.11 21.78
CA LYS A 187 -19.93 5.97 23.09
C LYS A 187 -18.42 5.73 22.97
N ASN A 188 -18.00 4.88 22.04
CA ASN A 188 -16.60 4.66 21.73
C ASN A 188 -15.91 5.93 21.22
N TRP A 189 -16.58 6.74 20.40
CA TRP A 189 -16.09 8.03 19.92
C TRP A 189 -15.91 9.05 21.05
N ASN A 190 -16.89 9.15 21.94
CA ASN A 190 -16.76 10.00 23.13
C ASN A 190 -15.62 9.53 24.03
N ARG A 191 -15.48 8.22 24.25
CA ARG A 191 -14.34 7.63 25.00
C ARG A 191 -13.01 7.90 24.33
N LEU A 192 -12.93 7.86 22.99
CA LEU A 192 -11.72 8.14 22.23
C LEU A 192 -11.27 9.60 22.37
N LYS A 193 -12.20 10.55 22.36
CA LYS A 193 -11.90 11.99 22.53
C LYS A 193 -11.64 12.39 23.98
N THR A 194 -12.12 11.61 24.95
CA THR A 194 -12.00 11.96 26.36
C THR A 194 -10.59 11.67 26.85
N ILE A 195 -9.88 12.72 27.26
CA ILE A 195 -8.59 12.59 27.94
C ILE A 195 -8.87 12.28 29.41
N LYS A 196 -8.55 11.06 29.84
CA LYS A 196 -8.55 10.72 31.27
C LYS A 196 -7.17 11.07 31.85
N PRO A 197 -7.05 12.10 32.69
CA PRO A 197 -5.78 12.42 33.32
C PRO A 197 -5.40 11.28 34.26
N SER A 198 -4.29 10.60 33.96
CA SER A 198 -3.63 9.68 34.87
C SER A 198 -2.16 10.08 34.98
N PRO A 199 -1.49 9.81 36.11
CA PRO A 199 -0.07 10.13 36.28
C PRO A 199 0.80 9.47 35.19
N ASP A 200 0.41 8.29 34.69
CA ASP A 200 1.12 7.61 33.61
C ASP A 200 0.90 8.27 32.24
N VAL A 201 -0.31 8.78 31.96
CA VAL A 201 -0.61 9.54 30.74
C VAL A 201 0.21 10.82 30.69
N GLU A 202 0.40 11.48 31.83
CA GLU A 202 1.24 12.68 31.91
C GLU A 202 2.72 12.38 31.73
N ARG A 203 3.25 11.32 32.37
CA ARG A 203 4.63 10.86 32.19
C ARG A 203 4.95 10.47 30.75
N LEU A 204 3.99 9.84 30.06
CA LEU A 204 4.16 9.34 28.69
C LEU A 204 3.77 10.38 27.61
N ARG A 205 3.39 11.61 27.99
CA ARG A 205 2.85 12.63 27.07
C ARG A 205 3.79 12.94 25.90
N SER A 206 5.08 13.10 26.17
CA SER A 206 6.11 13.37 25.14
C SER A 206 6.23 12.23 24.13
N ILE A 207 6.19 10.98 24.60
CA ILE A 207 6.25 9.78 23.75
C ILE A 207 5.00 9.68 22.85
N GLN A 208 3.82 10.04 23.36
CA GLN A 208 2.62 10.12 22.51
C GLN A 208 2.75 11.19 21.42
N GLY A 209 3.40 12.32 21.72
CA GLY A 209 3.72 13.35 20.71
C GLY A 209 4.66 12.83 19.61
N ILE A 210 5.75 12.16 19.99
CA ILE A 210 6.69 11.54 19.04
C ILE A 210 5.97 10.54 18.14
N ARG A 211 5.10 9.70 18.71
CA ARG A 211 4.28 8.74 17.96
C ARG A 211 3.40 9.44 16.92
N PHE A 212 2.74 10.53 17.29
CA PHE A 212 1.88 11.28 16.37
C PHE A 212 2.67 11.79 15.16
N TYR A 213 3.79 12.48 15.39
CA TYR A 213 4.61 13.01 14.30
C TYR A 213 5.21 11.90 13.42
N ASN A 214 5.69 10.80 14.02
CA ASN A 214 6.18 9.66 13.26
C ASN A 214 5.07 9.02 12.40
N MET A 215 3.83 8.96 12.89
CA MET A 215 2.72 8.45 12.07
C MET A 215 2.41 9.36 10.89
N VAL A 216 2.44 10.68 11.07
CA VAL A 216 2.27 11.62 9.96
C VAL A 216 3.35 11.44 8.91
N LEU A 217 4.62 11.30 9.33
CA LEU A 217 5.75 11.08 8.41
C LEU A 217 5.60 9.77 7.63
N VAL A 218 5.25 8.67 8.31
CA VAL A 218 5.03 7.36 7.66
C VAL A 218 3.90 7.44 6.64
N ILE A 219 2.77 8.06 6.97
CA ILE A 219 1.65 8.25 6.03
C ILE A 219 2.10 9.05 4.81
N LEU A 220 2.79 10.17 5.02
CA LEU A 220 3.31 11.00 3.92
C LEU A 220 4.26 10.23 3.01
N THR A 221 5.21 9.49 3.58
CA THR A 221 6.15 8.66 2.81
C THR A 221 5.41 7.61 1.98
N HIS A 222 4.40 6.93 2.53
CA HIS A 222 3.62 5.94 1.79
C HIS A 222 2.78 6.55 0.67
N VAL A 223 2.17 7.72 0.91
CA VAL A 223 1.42 8.43 -0.14
C VAL A 223 2.36 8.80 -1.29
N VAL A 224 3.54 9.36 -0.99
CA VAL A 224 4.51 9.71 -2.03
C VAL A 224 5.02 8.46 -2.76
N LEU A 225 5.37 7.40 -2.03
CA LEU A 225 5.82 6.14 -2.63
C LEU A 225 4.77 5.57 -3.58
N PHE A 226 3.49 5.52 -3.18
CA PHE A 226 2.42 4.99 -4.02
C PHE A 226 2.24 5.82 -5.30
N ASN A 227 2.34 7.15 -5.21
CA ASN A 227 2.28 8.01 -6.40
C ASN A 227 3.47 7.80 -7.34
N LEU A 228 4.67 7.51 -6.81
CA LEU A 228 5.88 7.24 -7.61
C LEU A 228 5.90 5.82 -8.22
N MET A 229 5.10 4.89 -7.70
CA MET A 229 4.97 3.55 -8.28
C MET A 229 4.11 3.52 -9.55
N GLY A 230 3.33 4.56 -9.80
CA GLY A 230 2.51 4.70 -11.00
C GLY A 230 3.31 5.08 -12.25
N PRO A 231 2.69 4.97 -13.43
CA PRO A 231 3.28 5.43 -14.68
C PRO A 231 3.47 6.95 -14.66
N VAL A 232 4.65 7.41 -15.11
CA VAL A 232 5.00 8.84 -15.12
C VAL A 232 5.22 9.31 -16.55
N ALA A 233 4.54 10.39 -16.94
CA ALA A 233 4.68 10.98 -18.28
C ALA A 233 6.08 11.58 -18.53
N ASN A 234 6.66 12.23 -17.51
CA ASN A 234 8.01 12.79 -17.58
C ASN A 234 8.95 12.01 -16.65
N THR A 235 9.58 10.97 -17.17
CA THR A 235 10.53 10.14 -16.41
C THR A 235 11.77 10.91 -16.00
N ILE A 236 12.29 11.79 -16.87
CA ILE A 236 13.50 12.60 -16.59
C ILE A 236 13.32 13.44 -15.33
N GLN A 237 12.15 14.07 -15.14
CA GLN A 237 11.87 14.83 -13.93
C GLN A 237 11.90 13.95 -12.67
N THR A 238 11.37 12.73 -12.76
CA THR A 238 11.36 11.76 -11.64
C THR A 238 12.75 11.20 -11.36
N GLU A 239 13.55 10.95 -12.38
CA GLU A 239 14.96 10.55 -12.23
C GLU A 239 15.76 11.65 -11.51
N ASN A 240 15.57 12.91 -11.91
CA ASN A 240 16.18 14.07 -11.24
C ASN A 240 15.69 14.29 -9.81
N LEU A 241 14.45 13.89 -9.49
CA LEU A 241 13.94 13.91 -8.11
C LEU A 241 14.76 12.99 -7.21
N THR A 242 15.27 11.86 -7.71
CA THR A 242 16.09 10.91 -6.93
C THR A 242 17.40 11.53 -6.44
N HIS A 243 17.94 12.50 -7.18
CA HIS A 243 19.15 13.24 -6.80
C HIS A 243 18.92 14.33 -5.75
N ARG A 244 17.66 14.63 -5.40
CA ARG A 244 17.34 15.65 -4.39
C ARG A 244 17.41 15.08 -2.97
N TRP A 245 17.99 15.86 -2.06
CA TRP A 245 18.08 15.49 -0.63
C TRP A 245 16.71 15.23 0.03
N THR A 246 15.64 15.89 -0.44
CA THR A 246 14.27 15.66 0.05
C THR A 246 13.79 14.24 -0.23
N THR A 247 14.15 13.70 -1.41
CA THR A 247 13.82 12.33 -1.80
C THR A 247 14.65 11.33 -1.03
N VAL A 248 15.92 11.63 -0.74
CA VAL A 248 16.78 10.82 0.13
C VAL A 248 16.19 10.71 1.55
N PHE A 249 15.65 11.81 2.09
CA PHE A 249 14.95 11.78 3.38
C PHE A 249 13.70 10.88 3.34
N LEU A 250 12.89 10.96 2.28
CA LEU A 250 11.71 10.10 2.10
C LEU A 250 12.08 8.63 1.89
N ALA A 251 13.13 8.35 1.12
CA ALA A 251 13.69 7.01 0.91
C ALA A 251 14.23 6.40 2.22
N SER A 252 14.62 7.24 3.18
CA SER A 252 15.00 6.85 4.53
C SER A 252 13.81 6.51 5.45
N GLY A 253 12.60 6.38 4.89
CA GLY A 253 11.38 5.97 5.59
C GLY A 253 11.52 4.79 6.57
N PRO A 254 12.33 3.74 6.29
CA PRO A 254 12.57 2.66 7.26
C PRO A 254 13.11 3.14 8.62
N LEU A 255 13.86 4.25 8.65
CA LEU A 255 14.34 4.84 9.92
C LEU A 255 13.18 5.33 10.80
N CYS A 256 12.08 5.81 10.19
CA CYS A 256 10.88 6.18 10.94
C CYS A 256 10.26 4.94 11.61
N VAL A 257 10.27 3.79 10.94
CA VAL A 257 9.77 2.52 11.50
C VAL A 257 10.67 2.04 12.65
N SER A 258 11.99 2.25 12.58
CA SER A 258 12.91 1.91 13.66
C SER A 258 12.58 2.63 14.98
N THR A 259 12.11 3.88 14.92
CA THR A 259 11.67 4.61 16.13
C THR A 259 10.49 3.94 16.81
N PHE A 260 9.58 3.35 16.03
CA PHE A 260 8.42 2.62 16.51
C PHE A 260 8.79 1.30 17.19
N PHE A 261 9.76 0.58 16.63
CA PHE A 261 10.34 -0.59 17.29
C PHE A 261 11.02 -0.23 18.61
N MET A 262 11.81 0.84 18.63
CA MET A 262 12.45 1.32 19.86
C MET A 262 11.44 1.65 20.95
N MET A 263 10.39 2.43 20.62
CA MET A 263 9.34 2.79 21.59
C MET A 263 8.57 1.56 22.10
N SER A 264 8.30 0.59 21.23
CA SER A 264 7.58 -0.64 21.60
C SER A 264 8.42 -1.51 22.52
N SER A 265 9.70 -1.69 22.22
CA SER A 265 10.66 -2.43 23.05
C SER A 265 10.84 -1.77 24.42
N TRP A 266 10.97 -0.44 24.46
CA TRP A 266 11.11 0.30 25.72
C TRP A 266 9.89 0.14 26.63
N LEU A 267 8.67 0.27 26.09
CA LEU A 267 7.43 0.07 26.86
C LEU A 267 7.27 -1.36 27.37
N LEU A 268 7.66 -2.36 26.57
CA LEU A 268 7.65 -3.76 26.98
C LEU A 268 8.59 -3.99 28.17
N ILE A 269 9.83 -3.50 28.09
CA ILE A 269 10.82 -3.64 29.16
C ILE A 269 10.34 -2.91 30.42
N HIS A 270 9.80 -1.69 30.30
CA HIS A 270 9.27 -0.96 31.44
C HIS A 270 8.14 -1.74 32.14
N GLY A 271 7.20 -2.29 31.37
CA GLY A 271 6.11 -3.11 31.92
C GLY A 271 6.60 -4.40 32.58
N LEU A 272 7.64 -5.03 32.02
CA LEU A 272 8.27 -6.22 32.63
C LEU A 272 9.01 -5.87 33.92
N LEU A 273 9.76 -4.76 33.96
CA LEU A 273 10.46 -4.29 35.16
C LEU A 273 9.50 -3.91 36.29
N ASP A 274 8.38 -3.27 35.97
CA ASP A 274 7.33 -3.01 36.96
C ASP A 274 6.69 -4.31 37.47
N ALA A 275 6.47 -5.29 36.59
CA ALA A 275 6.02 -6.62 36.99
C ALA A 275 7.01 -7.32 37.93
N PHE A 276 8.32 -7.22 37.67
CA PHE A 276 9.39 -7.74 38.53
C PHE A 276 9.43 -7.07 39.92
N LYS A 277 9.23 -5.75 39.97
CA LYS A 277 9.19 -5.01 41.25
C LYS A 277 8.05 -5.49 42.14
N HIS A 278 6.90 -5.82 41.56
CA HIS A 278 5.72 -6.26 42.30
C HIS A 278 5.65 -7.78 42.53
N LYS A 279 6.23 -8.60 41.65
CA LYS A 279 6.32 -10.06 41.77
C LYS A 279 7.77 -10.47 41.53
N LYS A 280 8.45 -10.95 42.58
CA LYS A 280 9.88 -11.32 42.56
C LYS A 280 10.26 -12.42 41.55
N GLU A 281 9.31 -13.08 40.92
CA GLU A 281 9.55 -14.15 39.94
C GLU A 281 8.74 -13.94 38.66
N ILE A 282 9.42 -13.96 37.50
CA ILE A 282 8.76 -14.15 36.21
C ILE A 282 8.64 -15.64 35.95
N SER A 283 7.42 -16.14 36.12
CA SER A 283 7.08 -17.48 35.63
C SER A 283 6.98 -17.47 34.10
N PHE A 284 7.38 -18.57 33.46
CA PHE A 284 7.13 -18.82 32.04
C PHE A 284 5.67 -18.60 31.64
N LYS A 285 4.72 -18.85 32.57
CA LYS A 285 3.29 -18.58 32.36
C LYS A 285 2.99 -17.11 32.11
N VAL A 286 3.68 -16.19 32.80
CA VAL A 286 3.51 -14.73 32.61
C VAL A 286 4.04 -14.32 31.25
N LEU A 287 5.21 -14.83 30.86
CA LEU A 287 5.79 -14.56 29.55
C LEU A 287 4.89 -15.08 28.42
N ALA A 288 4.39 -16.32 28.54
CA ALA A 288 3.45 -16.90 27.58
C ALA A 288 2.15 -16.07 27.47
N LEU A 289 1.61 -15.60 28.60
CA LEU A 289 0.42 -14.74 28.62
C LEU A 289 0.66 -13.41 27.88
N VAL A 290 1.85 -12.81 28.00
CA VAL A 290 2.21 -11.58 27.27
C VAL A 290 2.17 -11.81 25.76
N PHE A 291 2.76 -12.91 25.27
CA PHE A 291 2.74 -13.24 23.85
C PHE A 291 1.34 -13.58 23.33
N ILE A 292 0.56 -14.37 24.08
CA ILE A 292 -0.82 -14.72 23.71
C ILE A 292 -1.69 -13.45 23.62
N ASN A 293 -1.59 -12.57 24.62
CA ASN A 293 -2.34 -11.31 24.61
C ASN A 293 -1.93 -10.41 23.43
N ARG A 294 -0.64 -10.41 23.07
CA ARG A 294 -0.16 -9.68 21.89
C ARG A 294 -0.77 -10.26 20.61
N TYR A 295 -0.77 -11.59 20.47
CA TYR A 295 -1.37 -12.26 19.31
C TYR A 295 -2.88 -11.98 19.20
N ILE A 296 -3.65 -12.20 20.28
CA ILE A 296 -5.10 -11.97 20.29
C ILE A 296 -5.45 -10.50 20.02
N ARG A 297 -4.57 -9.55 20.37
CA ARG A 297 -4.81 -8.12 20.11
C ARG A 297 -4.57 -7.73 18.66
N LEU A 298 -3.51 -8.24 18.04
CA LEU A 298 -3.04 -7.77 16.72
C LEU A 298 -3.68 -8.57 15.59
N THR A 299 -3.75 -9.89 15.75
CA THR A 299 -4.20 -10.83 14.72
C THR A 299 -5.62 -10.55 14.21
N PRO A 300 -6.64 -10.23 15.04
CA PRO A 300 -8.01 -10.07 14.51
C PRO A 300 -8.14 -8.97 13.48
N THR A 301 -7.44 -7.86 13.72
CA THR A 301 -7.52 -6.71 12.83
C THR A 301 -6.53 -6.80 11.67
N LEU A 302 -5.48 -7.62 11.77
CA LEU A 302 -4.69 -8.03 10.61
C LEU A 302 -5.51 -8.99 9.71
N ALA A 303 -6.19 -9.96 10.32
CA ALA A 303 -7.05 -10.91 9.62
C ALA A 303 -8.18 -10.20 8.85
N ALA A 304 -8.81 -9.18 9.43
CA ALA A 304 -9.82 -8.38 8.73
C ALA A 304 -9.27 -7.68 7.49
N ILE A 305 -8.05 -7.14 7.55
CA ILE A 305 -7.41 -6.48 6.41
C ILE A 305 -7.04 -7.50 5.33
N ILE A 306 -6.43 -8.62 5.71
CA ILE A 306 -6.11 -9.71 4.79
C ILE A 306 -7.38 -10.23 4.12
N ALA A 307 -8.45 -10.47 4.88
CA ALA A 307 -9.73 -10.91 4.34
C ALA A 307 -10.28 -9.92 3.31
N PHE A 308 -10.26 -8.62 3.60
CA PHE A 308 -10.70 -7.59 2.66
C PHE A 308 -9.86 -7.55 1.38
N GLN A 309 -8.53 -7.63 1.49
CA GLN A 309 -7.62 -7.61 0.33
C GLN A 309 -7.69 -8.89 -0.51
N ALA A 310 -7.89 -10.04 0.15
CA ALA A 310 -8.02 -11.34 -0.47
C ALA A 310 -9.43 -11.60 -1.04
N SER A 311 -10.33 -10.61 -1.00
CA SER A 311 -11.68 -10.73 -1.56
C SER A 311 -12.10 -9.45 -2.29
N TRP A 312 -12.65 -8.50 -1.54
CA TRP A 312 -13.39 -7.37 -2.09
C TRP A 312 -12.52 -6.27 -2.68
N LEU A 313 -11.27 -6.08 -2.24
CA LEU A 313 -10.42 -4.99 -2.72
C LEU A 313 -10.33 -4.97 -4.26
N ARG A 314 -10.24 -6.13 -4.93
CA ARG A 314 -10.16 -6.19 -6.40
C ARG A 314 -11.38 -5.60 -7.11
N HIS A 315 -12.54 -5.56 -6.47
CA HIS A 315 -13.81 -5.08 -7.05
C HIS A 315 -14.09 -3.59 -6.78
N PHE A 316 -13.24 -2.88 -6.03
CA PHE A 316 -13.42 -1.45 -5.72
C PHE A 316 -12.93 -0.51 -6.83
N GLY A 317 -12.28 -1.04 -7.85
CA GLY A 317 -11.77 -0.27 -8.98
C GLY A 317 -11.72 -1.15 -10.22
N ASP A 318 -11.70 -0.47 -11.36
CA ASP A 318 -11.61 -1.09 -12.67
C ASP A 318 -10.42 -0.48 -13.44
N GLY A 319 -9.98 -1.17 -14.48
CA GLY A 319 -8.94 -0.72 -15.38
C GLY A 319 -7.58 -1.42 -15.22
N PRO A 320 -6.68 -1.20 -16.21
CA PRO A 320 -5.43 -1.94 -16.38
C PRO A 320 -4.47 -1.77 -15.20
N ASN A 321 -4.36 -0.53 -14.69
CA ASN A 321 -3.50 -0.22 -13.55
C ASN A 321 -4.04 -0.86 -12.26
N TRP A 322 -5.36 -0.89 -12.08
CA TRP A 322 -5.98 -1.56 -10.94
C TRP A 322 -5.70 -3.05 -10.98
N TYR A 323 -5.88 -3.69 -12.13
CA TYR A 323 -5.56 -5.10 -12.29
C TYR A 323 -4.07 -5.41 -12.04
N HIS A 324 -3.16 -4.61 -12.59
CA HIS A 324 -1.73 -4.80 -12.39
C HIS A 324 -1.32 -4.64 -10.92
N HIS A 325 -1.83 -3.63 -10.21
CA HIS A 325 -1.42 -3.35 -8.84
C HIS A 325 -2.20 -4.15 -7.80
N VAL A 326 -3.49 -4.35 -7.99
CA VAL A 326 -4.38 -5.02 -7.02
C VAL A 326 -4.59 -6.49 -7.36
N GLY A 327 -4.68 -6.86 -8.65
CA GLY A 327 -4.88 -8.25 -9.08
C GLY A 327 -3.69 -9.16 -8.71
N GLU A 328 -2.46 -8.73 -9.02
CA GLU A 328 -1.26 -9.49 -8.65
C GLU A 328 -1.05 -9.61 -7.13
N GLU A 329 -1.43 -8.57 -6.38
CA GLU A 329 -1.41 -8.59 -4.92
C GLU A 329 -2.49 -9.52 -4.36
N PHE A 330 -3.69 -9.53 -4.95
CA PHE A 330 -4.78 -10.44 -4.59
C PHE A 330 -4.34 -11.91 -4.73
N ILE A 331 -3.74 -12.29 -5.86
CA ILE A 331 -3.27 -13.66 -6.10
C ILE A 331 -2.23 -14.07 -5.06
N ARG A 332 -1.26 -13.20 -4.78
CA ARG A 332 -0.23 -13.47 -3.76
C ARG A 332 -0.83 -13.53 -2.35
N CYS A 333 -1.79 -12.66 -2.04
CA CYS A 333 -2.48 -12.63 -0.75
C CYS A 333 -3.27 -13.92 -0.53
N ARG A 334 -4.01 -14.42 -1.53
CA ARG A 334 -4.75 -15.70 -1.47
C ARG A 334 -3.86 -16.92 -1.34
N LYS A 335 -2.63 -16.87 -1.87
CA LYS A 335 -1.65 -17.94 -1.69
C LYS A 335 -1.04 -17.92 -0.28
N ASN A 336 -0.73 -16.74 0.24
CA ASN A 336 0.12 -16.54 1.42
C ASN A 336 -0.60 -15.93 2.64
N TRP A 337 -1.94 -15.96 2.72
CA TRP A 337 -2.68 -15.40 3.84
C TRP A 337 -2.28 -16.01 5.20
N TRP A 338 -2.02 -17.33 5.23
CA TRP A 338 -1.69 -18.06 6.45
C TRP A 338 -0.30 -17.70 7.01
N THR A 339 0.69 -17.45 6.15
CA THR A 339 2.04 -17.03 6.58
C THR A 339 2.01 -15.65 7.23
N ASN A 340 1.10 -14.77 6.76
CA ASN A 340 0.88 -13.46 7.34
C ASN A 340 0.21 -13.54 8.72
N LEU A 341 -0.78 -14.42 8.92
CA LEU A 341 -1.41 -14.63 10.23
C LEU A 341 -0.45 -15.23 11.26
N LEU A 342 0.47 -16.08 10.82
CA LEU A 342 1.50 -16.68 11.67
C LEU A 342 2.74 -15.78 11.86
N TYR A 343 2.80 -14.61 11.21
CA TYR A 343 3.95 -13.69 11.25
C TYR A 343 5.28 -14.31 10.75
N ILE A 344 5.24 -15.32 9.87
CA ILE A 344 6.42 -16.02 9.31
C ILE A 344 6.66 -15.72 7.83
N HIS A 345 5.98 -14.72 7.27
CA HIS A 345 6.10 -14.32 5.86
C HIS A 345 7.55 -14.04 5.44
N ASN A 346 8.40 -13.56 6.37
CA ASN A 346 9.81 -13.29 6.11
C ASN A 346 10.68 -14.54 5.87
N TYR A 347 10.21 -15.73 6.26
CA TYR A 347 10.98 -16.97 6.20
C TYR A 347 10.50 -17.95 5.13
N VAL A 348 9.19 -17.99 4.84
CA VAL A 348 8.60 -19.05 4.02
C VAL A 348 8.71 -18.76 2.52
N ASP A 349 8.38 -17.55 2.09
CA ASP A 349 8.42 -17.20 0.66
C ASP A 349 8.81 -15.73 0.48
N PRO A 350 10.12 -15.41 0.52
CA PRO A 350 10.60 -14.04 0.38
C PRO A 350 10.27 -13.39 -0.96
N ARG A 351 10.11 -14.21 -2.01
CA ARG A 351 9.92 -13.73 -3.40
C ARG A 351 8.45 -13.50 -3.73
N ASN A 352 7.54 -14.30 -3.16
CA ASN A 352 6.10 -14.05 -3.22
C ASN A 352 5.57 -13.53 -1.90
N MET A 353 6.41 -12.83 -1.10
CA MET A 353 5.85 -11.96 -0.08
C MET A 353 4.81 -11.12 -0.79
N VAL A 354 3.64 -11.04 -0.17
CA VAL A 354 2.63 -10.11 -0.62
C VAL A 354 3.37 -8.76 -0.50
N ASN A 355 3.73 -8.15 -1.63
CA ASN A 355 4.56 -6.94 -1.63
C ASN A 355 3.57 -5.84 -1.35
N ILE A 356 3.22 -5.66 -0.08
CA ILE A 356 2.09 -4.81 0.24
C ILE A 356 2.58 -3.44 0.73
N PRO A 357 2.75 -2.44 -0.16
CA PRO A 357 2.54 -1.05 0.22
C PRO A 357 1.21 -0.86 0.95
N LEU A 358 0.18 -1.70 0.74
CA LEU A 358 -1.13 -1.59 1.39
C LEU A 358 -1.32 -2.34 2.74
N CYS A 359 -0.60 -3.41 3.07
CA CYS A 359 -0.76 -4.10 4.37
C CYS A 359 0.34 -3.74 5.36
N LEU A 360 1.60 -3.57 4.91
CA LEU A 360 2.68 -3.23 5.84
C LEU A 360 2.40 -1.88 6.53
N THR A 361 1.72 -0.94 5.84
CA THR A 361 1.27 0.32 6.44
C THR A 361 0.35 0.12 7.65
N TYR A 362 -0.45 -0.95 7.70
CA TYR A 362 -1.37 -1.23 8.81
C TYR A 362 -0.80 -2.21 9.85
N THR A 363 0.05 -3.15 9.46
CA THR A 363 0.61 -4.15 10.39
C THR A 363 1.66 -3.53 11.32
N TYR A 364 2.57 -2.68 10.81
CA TYR A 364 3.51 -1.94 11.66
C TYR A 364 2.80 -0.96 12.61
N PHE A 365 1.66 -0.41 12.18
CA PHE A 365 0.89 0.59 12.91
C PHE A 365 0.22 0.03 14.18
N LYS A 366 -0.33 -1.19 14.12
CA LYS A 366 -1.04 -1.80 15.26
C LYS A 366 -0.12 -2.34 16.35
N ASP A 367 1.04 -2.88 15.98
CA ASP A 367 2.05 -3.37 16.92
C ASP A 367 2.47 -2.28 17.93
N CYS A 368 2.43 -1.00 17.51
CA CYS A 368 2.93 0.14 18.29
C CYS A 368 1.90 0.78 19.22
N LEU A 369 0.61 0.75 18.87
CA LEU A 369 -0.50 1.25 19.70
C LEU A 369 -0.85 0.29 20.85
N GLY A 370 -0.18 -0.87 20.90
CA GLY A 370 -0.58 -2.07 21.59
C GLY A 370 -0.16 -2.28 23.05
N LEU A 371 0.87 -1.59 23.52
CA LEU A 371 1.56 -2.04 24.74
C LEU A 371 1.00 -1.48 26.06
N ASN A 372 0.21 -0.41 26.02
CA ASN A 372 -0.06 0.35 27.25
C ASN A 372 -1.26 -0.13 28.07
N ASN A 373 -2.38 -0.54 27.45
CA ASN A 373 -3.63 -0.66 28.21
C ASN A 373 -3.83 -1.98 28.97
N LEU A 374 -3.19 -3.09 28.60
CA LEU A 374 -3.51 -4.41 29.15
C LEU A 374 -2.61 -4.86 30.30
N LEU A 375 -1.33 -4.48 30.30
CA LEU A 375 -0.47 -4.68 31.48
C LEU A 375 -0.97 -3.82 32.65
N LEU A 376 -1.33 -2.56 32.39
CA LEU A 376 -1.94 -1.70 33.42
C LEU A 376 -3.31 -2.24 33.89
N HIS A 377 -4.15 -2.79 32.99
CA HIS A 377 -5.48 -3.28 33.38
C HIS A 377 -5.46 -4.66 34.06
N TYR A 378 -4.53 -5.56 33.67
CA TYR A 378 -4.32 -6.84 34.36
C TYR A 378 -3.85 -6.61 35.80
N TYR A 379 -2.97 -5.63 36.02
CA TYR A 379 -2.51 -5.28 37.37
C TYR A 379 -3.48 -4.36 38.14
N SER A 380 -4.33 -3.57 37.48
CA SER A 380 -5.38 -2.78 38.16
C SER A 380 -6.49 -3.65 38.76
N ASN A 381 -6.77 -4.81 38.16
CA ASN A 381 -7.79 -5.76 38.63
C ASN A 381 -7.25 -6.80 39.63
N LEU A 382 -5.96 -6.75 39.96
CA LEU A 382 -5.29 -7.62 40.93
C LEU A 382 -4.88 -6.86 42.22
N LYS A 383 -5.36 -5.61 42.37
CA LYS A 383 -5.30 -4.84 43.62
C LYS A 383 -6.60 -4.94 44.38
#